data_AF-A0A512B3P0-F1
#
_entry.id   AF-A0A512B3P0-F1
#
_cell.length_a   1.000
_cell.length_b   1.000
_cell.length_c   1.000
_cell.angle_alpha   90.00
_cell.angle_beta   90.00
_cell.angle_gamma   90.00
#
_symmetry.space_group_name_H-M   'P 1'
#
loop_
_entity.id
_entity.type
_entity.pdbx_description
1 polymer ?
#
loop_
_entity_poly.entity_id
_entity_poly.type
_entity_poly.pdbx_seq_one_letter_code
_entity_poly.pdbx_strand_id
1 'polypeptide(L)'
;MKKGSYYFVIQFPIPWPVTKNCVIIKSPVDSTELIISTTPKGNLEVLINENTEDEIRFSSQPIIFQNYFVILTVFWSDNKISLRINETYIGPVELVTPVLVEGFNNGRQENFPTDIGLVSWLDAKAIDQCRVWMEWRILEYGNPIAQPGPNRRLKSVQEQTEELSKVLEPLKYFLQQLKTGNNVFLTSLLPILRSLLFWPDRKSKNYKPLLLRIGALKKLPLPVYALHTTKNYDRPDFLNIGYIEYKNNIPSIYKSVRTPQLMDFQEWLHTELIFKPQEPIVLGKNPFRVKDLIFEAANTIGTAHYDPDIPIPIDYLKNSFINEREFFTEFIINISSITLALSKYVLDYNNDS
;
A
#
# COMPACT_ATOMS: atom_id res chain seq x y z
N MET A 1 -15.77 -24.94 7.32
CA MET A 1 -15.19 -23.77 6.62
C MET A 1 -16.06 -22.50 6.66
N LYS A 2 -15.53 -21.37 7.15
CA LYS A 2 -16.14 -20.03 7.05
C LYS A 2 -16.09 -19.52 5.61
N LYS A 3 -17.15 -18.85 5.16
CA LYS A 3 -17.16 -18.16 3.86
C LYS A 3 -16.27 -16.91 3.92
N GLY A 4 -15.60 -16.60 2.83
CA GLY A 4 -14.76 -15.42 2.78
C GLY A 4 -14.37 -15.00 1.37
N SER A 5 -13.66 -13.88 1.32
CA SER A 5 -13.10 -13.32 0.11
C SER A 5 -11.74 -12.71 0.41
N TYR A 6 -10.85 -12.72 -0.56
CA TYR A 6 -9.64 -11.90 -0.58
C TYR A 6 -9.61 -11.09 -1.86
N TYR A 7 -9.06 -9.90 -1.73
CA TYR A 7 -8.80 -8.98 -2.82
C TYR A 7 -7.32 -8.62 -2.76
N PHE A 8 -6.63 -8.64 -3.89
CA PHE A 8 -5.23 -8.23 -3.99
C PHE A 8 -5.01 -7.44 -5.27
N VAL A 9 -4.11 -6.46 -5.20
CA VAL A 9 -3.51 -5.86 -6.39
C VAL A 9 -2.07 -6.38 -6.43
N ILE A 10 -1.73 -7.11 -7.48
CA ILE A 10 -0.43 -7.80 -7.57
C ILE A 10 0.17 -7.71 -8.96
N GLN A 11 1.50 -7.82 -8.99
CA GLN A 11 2.24 -8.17 -10.18
C GLN A 11 2.54 -9.68 -10.18
N PHE A 12 2.07 -10.39 -11.20
CA PHE A 12 2.42 -11.78 -11.43
C PHE A 12 3.91 -11.91 -11.83
N PRO A 13 4.56 -13.06 -11.51
CA PRO A 13 5.97 -13.29 -11.84
C PRO A 13 6.28 -13.10 -13.33
N ILE A 14 7.47 -12.58 -13.62
CA ILE A 14 8.03 -12.47 -14.97
C ILE A 14 9.32 -13.29 -15.02
N PRO A 15 9.50 -14.21 -15.98
CA PRO A 15 8.57 -14.54 -17.08
C PRO A 15 7.32 -15.33 -16.60
N TRP A 16 6.27 -15.30 -17.42
CA TRP A 16 5.08 -16.16 -17.29
C TRP A 16 4.89 -17.03 -18.55
N PRO A 17 4.55 -18.32 -18.42
CA PRO A 17 4.49 -19.07 -17.17
C PRO A 17 5.87 -19.17 -16.50
N VAL A 18 5.87 -19.42 -15.20
CA VAL A 18 7.10 -19.59 -14.41
C VAL A 18 7.82 -20.89 -14.77
N THR A 19 9.11 -21.00 -14.45
CA THR A 19 9.89 -22.23 -14.72
C THR A 19 9.73 -23.31 -13.65
N LYS A 20 9.31 -22.93 -12.44
CA LYS A 20 9.07 -23.81 -11.30
C LYS A 20 7.84 -23.35 -10.55
N ASN A 21 7.21 -24.25 -9.77
CA ASN A 21 6.14 -23.83 -8.87
C ASN A 21 6.64 -22.75 -7.91
N CYS A 22 5.86 -21.68 -7.72
CA CYS A 22 6.16 -20.67 -6.72
C CYS A 22 4.88 -20.17 -6.04
N VAL A 23 5.02 -19.81 -4.76
CA VAL A 23 3.93 -19.20 -3.99
C VAL A 23 3.95 -17.70 -4.26
N ILE A 24 2.85 -17.20 -4.80
CA ILE A 24 2.66 -15.79 -5.13
C ILE A 24 2.08 -15.05 -3.93
N ILE A 25 1.09 -15.65 -3.26
CA ILE A 25 0.48 -15.08 -2.06
C ILE A 25 0.38 -16.18 -1.01
N LYS A 26 0.78 -15.83 0.21
CA LYS A 26 0.44 -16.57 1.42
C LYS A 26 -0.11 -15.57 2.43
N SER A 27 -1.32 -15.78 2.94
CA SER A 27 -1.94 -14.83 3.85
C SER A 27 -2.72 -15.58 4.94
N PRO A 28 -2.22 -15.60 6.18
CA PRO A 28 -2.97 -16.11 7.32
C PRO A 28 -3.89 -15.02 7.84
N VAL A 29 -5.16 -15.38 8.08
CA VAL A 29 -6.03 -14.60 8.94
C VAL A 29 -6.90 -15.45 9.85
N ASP A 30 -6.86 -15.13 11.14
CA ASP A 30 -7.52 -15.85 12.21
C ASP A 30 -7.10 -17.32 12.17
N SER A 31 -8.04 -18.23 11.91
CA SER A 31 -7.82 -19.65 11.78
C SER A 31 -7.71 -20.12 10.33
N THR A 32 -7.67 -19.21 9.36
CA THR A 32 -7.72 -19.51 7.92
C THR A 32 -6.45 -19.05 7.22
N GLU A 33 -5.83 -19.90 6.43
CA GLU A 33 -4.67 -19.57 5.59
C GLU A 33 -5.06 -19.65 4.11
N LEU A 34 -4.85 -18.56 3.37
CA LEU A 34 -4.93 -18.54 1.91
C LEU A 34 -3.53 -18.70 1.33
N ILE A 35 -3.36 -19.67 0.44
CA ILE A 35 -2.17 -19.85 -0.38
C ILE A 35 -2.58 -19.78 -1.86
N ILE A 36 -1.87 -18.96 -2.62
CA ILE A 36 -1.98 -18.90 -4.07
C ILE A 36 -0.60 -19.18 -4.66
N SER A 37 -0.49 -20.25 -5.42
CA SER A 37 0.71 -20.63 -6.16
C SER A 37 0.46 -20.62 -7.66
N THR A 38 1.54 -20.54 -8.43
CA THR A 38 1.53 -20.76 -9.88
C THR A 38 2.36 -21.97 -10.23
N THR A 39 2.01 -22.60 -11.36
CA THR A 39 2.73 -23.75 -11.93
C THR A 39 3.41 -23.41 -13.26
N PRO A 40 4.37 -24.23 -13.74
CA PRO A 40 4.98 -24.06 -15.06
C PRO A 40 4.03 -24.20 -16.25
N LYS A 41 2.81 -24.69 -16.02
CA LYS A 41 1.76 -24.78 -17.03
C LYS A 41 0.95 -23.48 -17.16
N GLY A 42 1.26 -22.46 -16.35
CA GLY A 42 0.54 -21.19 -16.34
C GLY A 42 -0.81 -21.26 -15.62
N ASN A 43 -1.00 -22.25 -14.74
CA ASN A 43 -2.18 -22.35 -13.88
C ASN A 43 -1.92 -21.66 -12.54
N LEU A 44 -2.99 -21.22 -11.89
CA LEU A 44 -3.02 -20.86 -10.49
C LEU A 44 -3.61 -21.98 -9.67
N GLU A 45 -2.99 -22.23 -8.53
CA GLU A 45 -3.50 -23.12 -7.49
C GLU A 45 -3.86 -22.26 -6.30
N VAL A 46 -5.10 -22.40 -5.84
CA VAL A 46 -5.64 -21.72 -4.67
C VAL A 46 -5.94 -22.77 -3.63
N LEU A 47 -5.42 -22.55 -2.43
CA LEU A 47 -5.61 -23.39 -1.27
C LEU A 47 -6.12 -22.53 -0.12
N ILE A 48 -7.26 -22.91 0.46
CA ILE A 48 -7.75 -22.37 1.73
C ILE A 48 -7.67 -23.49 2.77
N ASN A 49 -6.94 -23.26 3.85
CA ASN A 49 -6.82 -24.19 4.97
C ASN A 49 -7.40 -23.55 6.23
N GLU A 50 -8.33 -24.22 6.91
CA GLU A 50 -8.71 -23.85 8.28
C GLU A 50 -8.03 -24.79 9.28
N ASN A 51 -7.60 -24.26 10.43
CA ASN A 51 -6.89 -25.00 11.50
C ASN A 51 -7.57 -26.30 12.00
N THR A 52 -8.74 -26.67 11.48
CA THR A 52 -9.58 -27.82 11.82
C THR A 52 -9.56 -28.95 10.78
N GLU A 53 -8.49 -29.12 10.00
CA GLU A 53 -8.35 -30.13 8.91
C GLU A 53 -9.24 -29.90 7.67
N ASP A 54 -10.08 -28.85 7.69
CA ASP A 54 -10.90 -28.46 6.54
C ASP A 54 -10.04 -27.77 5.48
N GLU A 55 -9.86 -28.43 4.34
CA GLU A 55 -9.09 -27.93 3.21
C GLU A 55 -9.95 -27.87 1.93
N ILE A 56 -9.90 -26.73 1.22
CA ILE A 56 -10.45 -26.62 -0.14
C ILE A 56 -9.37 -26.20 -1.11
N ARG A 57 -9.36 -26.84 -2.28
CA ARG A 57 -8.40 -26.60 -3.35
C ARG A 57 -9.09 -26.24 -4.64
N PHE A 58 -8.43 -25.40 -5.41
CA PHE A 58 -8.83 -25.05 -6.76
C PHE A 58 -7.58 -24.94 -7.63
N SER A 59 -7.64 -25.54 -8.81
CA SER A 59 -6.63 -25.35 -9.85
C SER A 59 -7.31 -24.72 -11.04
N SER A 60 -6.77 -23.62 -11.54
CA SER A 60 -7.33 -22.90 -12.67
C SER A 60 -7.05 -23.60 -14.00
N GLN A 61 -7.79 -23.26 -15.05
CA GLN A 61 -7.31 -23.40 -16.43
C GLN A 61 -6.03 -22.57 -16.66
N PRO A 62 -5.23 -22.83 -17.72
CA PRO A 62 -4.05 -22.02 -18.00
C PRO A 62 -4.42 -20.55 -18.23
N ILE A 63 -3.60 -19.62 -17.76
CA ILE A 63 -3.81 -18.18 -17.92
C ILE A 63 -2.72 -17.62 -18.83
N ILE A 64 -3.10 -16.78 -19.78
CA ILE A 64 -2.18 -16.01 -20.60
C ILE A 64 -2.33 -14.55 -20.21
N PHE A 65 -1.27 -13.96 -19.67
CA PHE A 65 -1.24 -12.55 -19.33
C PHE A 65 -0.73 -11.73 -20.51
N GLN A 66 -1.47 -10.70 -20.90
CA GLN A 66 -0.91 -9.64 -21.75
C GLN A 66 -0.05 -8.65 -20.93
N ASN A 67 -0.46 -8.39 -19.68
CA ASN A 67 0.30 -7.62 -18.69
C ASN A 67 0.20 -8.31 -17.33
N TYR A 68 1.24 -8.15 -16.53
CA TYR A 68 1.41 -8.90 -15.29
C TYR A 68 0.78 -8.22 -14.08
N PHE A 69 0.44 -6.93 -14.17
CA PHE A 69 -0.21 -6.20 -13.07
C PHE A 69 -1.72 -6.36 -13.17
N VAL A 70 -2.35 -6.89 -12.11
CA VAL A 70 -3.78 -7.22 -12.10
C VAL A 70 -4.40 -7.05 -10.71
N ILE A 71 -5.73 -6.98 -10.67
CA ILE A 71 -6.52 -7.24 -9.48
C ILE A 71 -6.79 -8.74 -9.42
N LEU A 72 -6.50 -9.39 -8.30
CA LEU A 72 -6.82 -10.78 -8.05
C LEU A 72 -7.89 -10.84 -6.96
N THR A 73 -9.01 -11.51 -7.26
CA THR A 73 -10.08 -11.71 -6.29
C THR A 73 -10.35 -13.20 -6.11
N VAL A 74 -10.29 -13.66 -4.86
CA VAL A 74 -10.58 -15.04 -4.48
C VAL A 74 -11.80 -15.04 -3.58
N PHE A 75 -12.78 -15.89 -3.89
CA PHE A 75 -13.93 -16.15 -3.04
C PHE A 75 -13.93 -17.61 -2.65
N TRP A 76 -14.38 -17.90 -1.44
CA TRP A 76 -14.69 -19.26 -1.08
C TRP A 76 -15.92 -19.38 -0.19
N SER A 77 -16.57 -20.52 -0.33
CA SER A 77 -17.70 -20.92 0.49
C SER A 77 -17.75 -22.43 0.57
N ASP A 78 -17.97 -22.99 1.76
CA ASP A 78 -18.19 -24.41 2.08
C ASP A 78 -17.26 -25.38 1.32
N ASN A 79 -17.46 -25.62 0.01
CA ASN A 79 -16.63 -26.48 -0.85
C ASN A 79 -16.28 -25.88 -2.23
N LYS A 80 -16.37 -24.56 -2.42
CA LYS A 80 -16.16 -23.90 -3.72
C LYS A 80 -15.21 -22.72 -3.58
N ILE A 81 -14.29 -22.62 -4.52
CA ILE A 81 -13.49 -21.41 -4.75
C ILE A 81 -13.95 -20.79 -6.06
N SER A 82 -14.11 -19.47 -6.08
CA SER A 82 -14.25 -18.69 -7.31
C SER A 82 -13.07 -17.74 -7.42
N LEU A 83 -12.36 -17.84 -8.54
CA LEU A 83 -11.21 -17.01 -8.85
C LEU A 83 -11.57 -16.02 -9.95
N ARG A 84 -11.26 -14.74 -9.72
CA ARG A 84 -11.36 -13.69 -10.74
C ARG A 84 -10.05 -12.93 -10.83
N ILE A 85 -9.67 -12.58 -12.05
CA ILE A 85 -8.57 -11.65 -12.29
C ILE A 85 -9.12 -10.47 -13.06
N ASN A 86 -9.01 -9.29 -12.46
CA ASN A 86 -9.81 -8.11 -12.76
C ASN A 86 -11.30 -8.51 -12.66
N GLU A 87 -12.03 -8.45 -13.77
CA GLU A 87 -13.42 -8.92 -13.87
C GLU A 87 -13.55 -10.27 -14.59
N THR A 88 -12.45 -10.83 -15.07
CA THR A 88 -12.45 -12.09 -15.82
C THR A 88 -12.54 -13.27 -14.85
N TYR A 89 -13.61 -14.06 -14.98
CA TYR A 89 -13.71 -15.33 -14.27
C TYR A 89 -12.65 -16.31 -14.78
N ILE A 90 -11.94 -16.91 -13.84
CA ILE A 90 -10.96 -17.96 -14.11
C ILE A 90 -11.61 -19.29 -13.73
N GLY A 91 -11.88 -20.12 -14.74
CA GLY A 91 -12.48 -21.42 -14.53
C GLY A 91 -11.49 -22.49 -14.11
N PRO A 92 -12.00 -23.68 -13.74
CA PRO A 92 -11.18 -24.74 -13.19
C PRO A 92 -10.38 -25.45 -14.29
N VAL A 93 -9.40 -26.26 -13.88
CA VAL A 93 -8.41 -26.91 -14.74
C VAL A 93 -9.03 -27.78 -15.84
N GLU A 94 -10.25 -28.29 -15.65
CA GLU A 94 -10.98 -29.10 -16.63
C GLU A 94 -11.36 -28.33 -17.90
N LEU A 95 -11.37 -27.00 -17.87
CA LEU A 95 -11.71 -26.20 -19.05
C LEU A 95 -10.61 -26.19 -20.12
N VAL A 96 -9.37 -26.61 -19.80
CA VAL A 96 -8.13 -26.79 -20.61
C VAL A 96 -7.71 -25.62 -21.54
N THR A 97 -8.65 -24.97 -22.24
CA THR A 97 -8.46 -23.77 -23.04
C THR A 97 -7.86 -22.65 -22.17
N PRO A 98 -6.76 -22.02 -22.60
CA PRO A 98 -6.21 -20.90 -21.86
C PRO A 98 -7.19 -19.72 -21.82
N VAL A 99 -7.32 -19.09 -20.64
CA VAL A 99 -8.02 -17.81 -20.51
C VAL A 99 -7.04 -16.67 -20.74
N LEU A 100 -7.41 -15.76 -21.64
CA LEU A 100 -6.67 -14.53 -21.85
C LEU A 100 -7.07 -13.53 -20.77
N VAL A 101 -6.11 -13.16 -19.93
CA VAL A 101 -6.29 -12.10 -18.96
C VAL A 101 -5.58 -10.87 -19.48
N GLU A 102 -6.38 -9.89 -19.85
CA GLU A 102 -5.91 -8.53 -20.00
C GLU A 102 -5.65 -7.99 -18.60
N GLY A 103 -4.48 -8.31 -18.06
CA GLY A 103 -3.93 -7.50 -17.00
C GLY A 103 -3.86 -6.06 -17.45
N PHE A 104 -3.82 -5.12 -16.51
CA PHE A 104 -3.95 -3.70 -16.80
C PHE A 104 -3.11 -3.31 -18.00
N ASN A 105 -3.78 -3.16 -19.14
CA ASN A 105 -3.10 -3.03 -20.40
C ASN A 105 -2.72 -1.57 -20.58
N ASN A 106 -1.46 -1.37 -20.94
CA ASN A 106 -0.91 -0.11 -21.41
C ASN A 106 -1.56 0.37 -22.73
N GLY A 107 -2.80 -0.03 -23.03
CA GLY A 107 -3.63 0.31 -24.18
C GLY A 107 -2.86 0.38 -25.49
N ARG A 108 -2.87 -0.68 -26.30
CA ARG A 108 -2.37 -0.56 -27.66
C ARG A 108 -3.27 0.36 -28.48
N GLN A 109 -2.61 1.40 -29.01
CA GLN A 109 -2.87 2.12 -30.25
C GLN A 109 -4.25 2.75 -30.42
N GLU A 110 -4.41 3.93 -29.82
CA GLU A 110 -4.93 5.13 -30.49
C GLU A 110 -4.48 6.31 -29.61
N ASN A 111 -3.44 7.01 -30.06
CA ASN A 111 -2.71 8.08 -29.36
C ASN A 111 -2.07 7.65 -28.02
N PHE A 112 -0.78 7.32 -28.06
CA PHE A 112 0.04 7.24 -26.85
C PHE A 112 -0.05 8.58 -26.07
N PRO A 113 -0.46 8.60 -24.80
CA PRO A 113 -0.03 9.66 -23.91
C PRO A 113 1.45 9.41 -23.63
N THR A 114 2.29 10.42 -23.83
CA THR A 114 3.75 10.45 -23.65
C THR A 114 4.25 10.22 -22.21
N ASP A 115 3.39 9.73 -21.31
CA ASP A 115 3.54 9.98 -19.87
C ASP A 115 3.92 8.71 -19.07
N ILE A 116 4.16 7.56 -19.71
CA ILE A 116 4.70 6.37 -19.00
C ILE A 116 6.16 6.66 -18.63
N GLY A 117 6.53 6.36 -17.38
CA GLY A 117 7.81 6.79 -16.82
C GLY A 117 7.83 8.26 -16.39
N LEU A 118 6.73 9.00 -16.58
CA LEU A 118 6.59 10.34 -16.03
C LEU A 118 6.64 10.28 -14.51
N VAL A 119 7.46 11.17 -13.96
CA VAL A 119 7.58 11.38 -12.53
C VAL A 119 6.34 12.14 -12.05
N SER A 120 5.71 11.68 -10.98
CA SER A 120 4.44 12.19 -10.44
C SER A 120 4.37 13.71 -10.25
N TRP A 121 5.44 14.36 -9.80
CA TRP A 121 5.49 15.82 -9.63
C TRP A 121 5.78 16.60 -10.92
N LEU A 122 6.06 15.92 -12.03
CA LEU A 122 6.13 16.50 -13.37
C LEU A 122 4.82 16.31 -14.16
N ASP A 123 3.84 15.57 -13.62
CA ASP A 123 2.51 15.47 -14.22
C ASP A 123 1.78 16.81 -14.11
N ALA A 124 1.32 17.35 -15.24
CA ALA A 124 0.61 18.63 -15.30
C ALA A 124 -0.63 18.68 -14.40
N LYS A 125 -1.20 17.53 -14.05
CA LYS A 125 -2.37 17.41 -13.17
C LYS A 125 -2.01 17.32 -11.69
N ALA A 126 -0.74 17.30 -11.31
CA ALA A 126 -0.29 17.10 -9.92
C ALA A 126 -0.90 18.10 -8.95
N ILE A 127 -0.86 19.39 -9.29
CA ILE A 127 -1.42 20.45 -8.47
C ILE A 127 -2.93 20.26 -8.31
N ASP A 128 -3.64 20.05 -9.41
CA ASP A 128 -5.10 19.93 -9.40
C ASP A 128 -5.59 18.70 -8.63
N GLN A 129 -4.95 17.54 -8.83
CA GLN A 129 -5.31 16.30 -8.15
C GLN A 129 -4.95 16.33 -6.67
N CYS A 130 -3.90 17.05 -6.27
CA CYS A 130 -3.49 17.16 -4.87
C CYS A 130 -4.17 18.33 -4.13
N ARG A 131 -4.91 19.21 -4.83
CA ARG A 131 -5.37 20.51 -4.30
C ARG A 131 -6.06 20.43 -2.95
N VAL A 132 -7.01 19.51 -2.78
CA VAL A 132 -7.79 19.37 -1.53
C VAL A 132 -6.87 19.09 -0.33
N TRP A 133 -5.91 18.18 -0.50
CA TRP A 133 -4.99 17.83 0.57
C TRP A 133 -3.88 18.87 0.76
N MET A 134 -3.47 19.56 -0.31
CA MET A 134 -2.58 20.71 -0.20
C MET A 134 -3.20 21.82 0.66
N GLU A 135 -4.45 22.21 0.36
CA GLU A 135 -5.19 23.24 1.11
C GLU A 135 -5.35 22.85 2.57
N TRP A 136 -5.77 21.61 2.84
CA TRP A 136 -5.88 21.08 4.20
C TRP A 136 -4.53 21.14 4.94
N ARG A 137 -3.46 20.69 4.29
CA ARG A 137 -2.10 20.65 4.84
C ARG A 137 -1.56 22.05 5.14
N ILE A 138 -1.83 23.02 4.27
CA ILE A 138 -1.47 24.44 4.49
C ILE A 138 -2.23 24.99 5.71
N LEU A 139 -3.53 24.71 5.83
CA LEU A 139 -4.33 25.17 6.96
C LEU A 139 -3.82 24.60 8.30
N GLU A 140 -3.52 23.30 8.35
CA GLU A 140 -3.18 22.59 9.59
C GLU A 140 -1.69 22.72 9.98
N TYR A 141 -0.78 22.76 9.00
CA TYR A 141 0.67 22.76 9.22
C TYR A 141 1.39 24.02 8.73
N GLY A 142 0.85 24.74 7.74
CA GLY A 142 1.47 25.91 7.14
C GLY A 142 1.49 27.13 8.06
N ASN A 143 0.48 27.25 8.94
CA ASN A 143 0.44 28.28 9.98
C ASN A 143 0.66 27.64 11.36
N PRO A 144 1.69 28.06 12.14
CA PRO A 144 1.84 27.59 13.51
C PRO A 144 0.73 28.16 14.39
N ILE A 145 -0.40 27.46 14.48
CA ILE A 145 -1.50 27.79 15.41
C ILE A 145 -1.02 27.72 16.87
N ALA A 146 0.04 26.94 17.14
CA ALA A 146 0.61 26.78 18.47
C ALA A 146 1.59 27.93 18.81
N GLN A 147 1.23 28.73 19.81
CA GLN A 147 2.19 29.56 20.53
C GLN A 147 3.27 28.63 21.13
N PRO A 148 4.57 28.92 20.95
CA PRO A 148 5.61 28.14 21.59
C PRO A 148 5.42 28.18 23.11
N GLY A 149 5.78 27.09 23.79
CA GLY A 149 5.76 27.06 25.25
C GLY A 149 6.70 28.10 25.87
N PRO A 150 6.63 28.34 27.19
CA PRO A 150 7.52 29.26 27.89
C PRO A 150 8.99 28.93 27.59
N ASN A 151 9.81 29.96 27.31
CA ASN A 151 11.22 29.83 26.97
C ASN A 151 11.52 28.99 25.70
N ARG A 152 10.57 28.88 24.77
CA ARG A 152 10.77 28.21 23.48
C ARG A 152 10.50 29.18 22.34
N ARG A 153 11.15 28.96 21.19
CA ARG A 153 10.83 29.62 19.93
C ARG A 153 10.37 28.61 18.89
N LEU A 154 9.65 29.09 17.88
CA LEU A 154 9.36 28.29 16.69
C LEU A 154 10.63 28.13 15.85
N LYS A 155 10.79 26.97 15.22
CA LYS A 155 11.85 26.73 14.23
C LYS A 155 11.53 27.47 12.94
N SER A 156 12.53 28.07 12.30
CA SER A 156 12.39 28.69 10.98
C SER A 156 12.11 27.62 9.91
N VAL A 157 11.63 28.05 8.74
CA VAL A 157 11.45 27.15 7.59
C VAL A 157 12.78 26.50 7.19
N GLN A 158 13.87 27.28 7.25
CA GLN A 158 15.22 26.80 6.95
C GLN A 158 15.66 25.70 7.92
N GLU A 159 15.49 25.90 9.23
CA GLU A 159 15.85 24.88 10.23
C GLU A 159 15.07 23.58 10.03
N GLN A 160 13.79 23.68 9.72
CA GLN A 160 12.97 22.50 9.45
C GLN A 160 13.38 21.82 8.12
N THR A 161 13.80 22.59 7.12
CA THR A 161 14.32 22.07 5.84
C THR A 161 15.66 21.35 6.05
N GLU A 162 16.56 21.91 6.86
CA GLU A 162 17.81 21.27 7.26
C GLU A 162 17.58 19.98 8.07
N GLU A 163 16.57 19.98 8.95
CA GLU A 163 16.15 18.77 9.67
C GLU A 163 15.67 17.69 8.72
N LEU A 164 14.88 18.05 7.71
CA LEU A 164 14.41 17.08 6.72
C LEU A 164 15.60 16.48 5.97
N SER A 165 16.52 17.32 5.49
CA SER A 165 17.76 16.89 4.83
C SER A 165 18.58 15.92 5.69
N LYS A 166 18.80 16.25 6.97
CA LYS A 166 19.55 15.39 7.91
C LYS A 166 18.88 14.03 8.15
N VAL A 167 17.55 13.96 8.10
CA VAL A 167 16.80 12.71 8.28
C VAL A 167 16.85 11.82 7.03
N LEU A 168 17.16 12.36 5.84
CA LEU A 168 17.19 11.56 4.61
C LEU A 168 18.36 10.58 4.53
N GLU A 169 19.52 10.90 5.11
CA GLU A 169 20.67 10.01 5.12
C GLU A 169 20.41 8.70 5.90
N PRO A 170 19.96 8.72 7.17
CA PRO A 170 19.61 7.49 7.87
C PRO A 170 18.43 6.77 7.20
N LEU A 171 17.43 7.49 6.67
CA LEU A 171 16.34 6.90 5.89
C LEU A 171 16.86 6.11 4.68
N LYS A 172 17.74 6.71 3.89
CA LYS A 172 18.36 6.10 2.70
C LYS A 172 19.21 4.89 3.07
N TYR A 173 20.02 5.02 4.13
CA TYR A 173 20.87 3.94 4.61
C TYR A 173 20.04 2.72 5.05
N PHE A 174 19.07 2.90 5.95
CA PHE A 174 18.23 1.79 6.43
C PHE A 174 17.38 1.17 5.31
N LEU A 175 16.86 1.98 4.40
CA LEU A 175 16.15 1.49 3.21
C LEU A 175 17.05 0.60 2.34
N GLN A 176 18.31 1.01 2.13
CA GLN A 176 19.25 0.21 1.35
C GLN A 176 19.55 -1.14 2.04
N GLN A 177 19.72 -1.13 3.37
CA GLN A 177 19.95 -2.37 4.14
C GLN A 177 18.76 -3.33 4.06
N LEU A 178 17.53 -2.83 4.15
CA LEU A 178 16.32 -3.66 3.98
C LEU A 178 16.21 -4.24 2.57
N LYS A 179 16.52 -3.46 1.53
CA LYS A 179 16.54 -3.96 0.14
C LYS A 179 17.55 -5.08 -0.08
N THR A 180 18.61 -5.15 0.74
CA THR A 180 19.58 -6.25 0.74
C THR A 180 19.18 -7.44 1.63
N GLY A 181 18.00 -7.41 2.26
CA GLY A 181 17.47 -8.48 3.11
C GLY A 181 17.83 -8.37 4.59
N ASN A 182 18.45 -7.27 5.03
CA ASN A 182 18.79 -7.08 6.44
C ASN A 182 17.62 -6.48 7.22
N ASN A 183 16.69 -7.33 7.64
CA ASN A 183 15.44 -6.96 8.30
C ASN A 183 15.62 -6.30 9.69
N VAL A 184 16.79 -6.38 10.32
CA VAL A 184 17.05 -5.77 11.64
C VAL A 184 16.85 -4.25 11.60
N PHE A 185 17.17 -3.62 10.46
CA PHE A 185 17.04 -2.18 10.28
C PHE A 185 15.59 -1.67 10.18
N LEU A 186 14.61 -2.58 10.11
CA LEU A 186 13.19 -2.22 10.14
C LEU A 186 12.84 -1.46 11.42
N THR A 187 13.40 -1.89 12.55
CA THR A 187 13.18 -1.29 13.88
C THR A 187 13.64 0.17 13.96
N SER A 188 14.69 0.53 13.22
CA SER A 188 15.23 1.90 13.14
C SER A 188 14.53 2.76 12.08
N LEU A 189 14.00 2.14 11.03
CA LEU A 189 13.31 2.84 9.95
C LEU A 189 11.90 3.31 10.35
N LEU A 190 11.18 2.48 11.10
CA LEU A 190 9.79 2.78 11.49
C LEU A 190 9.63 4.10 12.28
N PRO A 191 10.47 4.41 13.30
CA PRO A 191 10.41 5.71 13.97
C PRO A 191 10.65 6.90 13.04
N ILE A 192 11.53 6.76 12.05
CA ILE A 192 11.78 7.80 11.05
C ILE A 192 10.52 8.04 10.21
N LEU A 193 9.91 6.98 9.67
CA LEU A 193 8.66 7.10 8.91
C LEU A 193 7.55 7.74 9.72
N ARG A 194 7.38 7.34 10.99
CA ARG A 194 6.39 7.95 11.88
C ARG A 194 6.64 9.46 12.04
N SER A 195 7.89 9.88 12.22
CA SER A 195 8.25 11.31 12.35
C SER A 195 8.00 12.12 11.06
N LEU A 196 8.08 11.47 9.90
CA LEU A 196 7.93 12.10 8.60
C LEU A 196 6.48 12.10 8.08
N LEU A 197 5.66 11.14 8.49
CA LEU A 197 4.39 10.84 7.82
C LEU A 197 3.15 10.76 8.72
N PHE A 198 3.27 10.46 10.01
CA PHE A 198 2.10 10.19 10.84
C PHE A 198 1.47 11.45 11.44
N TRP A 199 0.14 11.50 11.41
CA TRP A 199 -0.68 12.42 12.19
C TRP A 199 -1.93 11.70 12.76
N PRO A 200 -2.39 12.08 13.96
CA PRO A 200 -3.63 11.57 14.54
C PRO A 200 -4.85 12.27 13.94
N ASP A 201 -5.98 11.56 13.88
CA ASP A 201 -7.27 12.11 13.41
C ASP A 201 -7.81 13.20 14.34
N ARG A 202 -7.54 13.07 15.65
CA ARG A 202 -7.90 14.09 16.64
C ARG A 202 -6.84 15.18 16.62
N LYS A 203 -7.27 16.45 16.70
CA LYS A 203 -6.38 17.62 16.80
C LYS A 203 -5.42 17.46 17.99
N SER A 204 -4.23 16.94 17.72
CA SER A 204 -3.13 16.83 18.68
C SER A 204 -2.09 17.88 18.35
N LYS A 205 -1.60 18.57 19.38
CA LYS A 205 -0.51 19.54 19.22
C LYS A 205 0.84 18.87 18.94
N ASN A 206 0.95 17.54 19.13
CA ASN A 206 2.23 16.85 19.25
C ASN A 206 2.72 16.19 17.96
N TYR A 207 1.87 16.01 16.94
CA TYR A 207 2.22 15.29 15.71
C TYR A 207 1.99 16.20 14.51
N LYS A 208 3.07 16.82 14.04
CA LYS A 208 3.13 17.57 12.78
C LYS A 208 4.26 16.97 11.93
N PRO A 209 3.98 15.95 11.12
CA PRO A 209 4.99 15.17 10.41
C PRO A 209 5.84 16.06 9.50
N LEU A 210 7.17 15.88 9.56
CA LEU A 210 8.12 16.86 9.01
C LEU A 210 7.98 17.03 7.49
N LEU A 211 7.84 15.95 6.72
CA LEU A 211 7.66 16.03 5.26
C LEU A 211 6.39 16.81 4.90
N LEU A 212 5.26 16.46 5.53
CA LEU A 212 3.99 17.14 5.27
C LEU A 212 4.05 18.61 5.70
N ARG A 213 4.73 18.92 6.80
CA ARG A 213 4.92 20.30 7.27
C ARG A 213 5.76 21.13 6.28
N ILE A 214 6.86 20.61 5.75
CA ILE A 214 7.63 21.34 4.72
C ILE A 214 6.81 21.49 3.43
N GLY A 215 6.08 20.45 3.01
CA GLY A 215 5.16 20.52 1.88
C GLY A 215 4.10 21.62 2.04
N ALA A 216 3.58 21.81 3.27
CA ALA A 216 2.68 22.91 3.60
C ALA A 216 3.35 24.29 3.46
N LEU A 217 4.53 24.45 4.07
CA LEU A 217 5.27 25.73 4.11
C LEU A 217 5.70 26.17 2.71
N LYS A 218 6.07 25.23 1.85
CA LYS A 218 6.41 25.47 0.44
C LYS A 218 5.21 25.45 -0.51
N LYS A 219 4.00 25.14 -0.01
CA LYS A 219 2.75 25.01 -0.80
C LYS A 219 2.88 24.04 -1.98
N LEU A 220 3.55 22.91 -1.77
CA LEU A 220 3.81 21.91 -2.80
C LEU A 220 2.79 20.76 -2.78
N PRO A 221 2.42 20.21 -3.95
CA PRO A 221 1.76 18.92 -4.01
C PRO A 221 2.72 17.84 -3.50
N LEU A 222 2.20 16.73 -2.98
CA LEU A 222 3.00 15.54 -2.71
C LEU A 222 2.48 14.39 -3.56
N PRO A 223 2.62 14.46 -4.90
CA PRO A 223 1.87 13.60 -5.79
C PRO A 223 2.45 12.19 -5.83
N VAL A 224 1.58 11.19 -5.89
CA VAL A 224 1.92 9.78 -6.15
C VAL A 224 0.91 9.19 -7.11
N TYR A 225 1.33 8.17 -7.86
CA TYR A 225 0.43 7.31 -8.60
C TYR A 225 -0.01 6.16 -7.71
N ALA A 226 -1.31 6.02 -7.48
CA ALA A 226 -1.88 4.90 -6.75
C ALA A 226 -3.30 4.60 -7.26
N LEU A 227 -3.84 3.45 -6.89
CA LEU A 227 -5.23 3.13 -7.20
C LEU A 227 -6.15 3.95 -6.29
N HIS A 228 -7.17 4.59 -6.85
CA HIS A 228 -8.21 5.24 -6.06
C HIS A 228 -9.09 4.16 -5.46
N THR A 229 -8.81 3.75 -4.23
CA THR A 229 -9.63 2.76 -3.50
C THR A 229 -10.92 3.37 -2.93
N THR A 230 -11.05 4.69 -2.97
CA THR A 230 -12.20 5.48 -2.50
C THR A 230 -13.24 5.72 -3.60
N LYS A 231 -12.84 5.66 -4.87
CA LYS A 231 -13.81 5.51 -5.94
C LYS A 231 -14.33 4.10 -5.79
N ASN A 232 -15.59 3.97 -5.40
CA ASN A 232 -16.35 2.74 -5.53
C ASN A 232 -16.15 2.24 -6.95
N TYR A 233 -15.15 1.37 -7.18
CA TYR A 233 -15.31 0.30 -8.14
C TYR A 233 -16.61 -0.33 -7.71
N ASP A 234 -17.66 -0.22 -8.54
CA ASP A 234 -19.01 -0.66 -8.22
C ASP A 234 -18.91 -1.98 -7.48
N ARG A 235 -18.95 -1.89 -6.14
CA ARG A 235 -18.58 -2.98 -5.27
C ARG A 235 -19.71 -3.95 -5.51
N PRO A 236 -19.48 -5.11 -6.13
CA PRO A 236 -20.59 -6.00 -6.38
C PRO A 236 -21.21 -6.32 -5.03
N ASP A 237 -22.54 -6.24 -4.91
CA ASP A 237 -23.24 -6.27 -3.62
C ASP A 237 -22.85 -7.46 -2.74
N PHE A 238 -22.37 -8.55 -3.35
CA PHE A 238 -21.85 -9.74 -2.68
C PHE A 238 -20.52 -9.57 -1.93
N LEU A 239 -19.71 -8.54 -2.24
CA LEU A 239 -18.50 -8.21 -1.46
C LEU A 239 -18.84 -7.66 -0.07
N ASN A 240 -20.08 -7.23 0.18
CA ASN A 240 -20.54 -6.81 1.52
C ASN A 240 -20.60 -7.98 2.53
N ILE A 241 -20.42 -9.23 2.06
CA ILE A 241 -20.49 -10.46 2.86
C ILE A 241 -19.07 -10.99 3.20
N GLY A 242 -18.02 -10.33 2.71
CA GLY A 242 -16.63 -10.72 2.93
C GLY A 242 -16.24 -10.78 4.41
N TYR A 243 -15.32 -11.68 4.76
CA TYR A 243 -14.77 -11.75 6.11
C TYR A 243 -13.67 -10.70 6.29
N ILE A 244 -12.83 -10.48 5.27
CA ILE A 244 -11.68 -9.56 5.28
C ILE A 244 -11.43 -9.02 3.88
N GLU A 245 -11.13 -7.74 3.77
CA GLU A 245 -10.68 -7.12 2.53
C GLU A 245 -9.29 -6.54 2.74
N TYR A 246 -8.36 -6.95 1.87
CA TYR A 246 -7.00 -6.46 1.87
C TYR A 246 -6.78 -5.53 0.68
N LYS A 247 -6.53 -4.24 0.92
CA LYS A 247 -6.31 -3.27 -0.16
C LYS A 247 -4.81 -3.03 -0.32
N ASN A 248 -4.16 -3.86 -1.14
CA ASN A 248 -2.74 -3.71 -1.47
C ASN A 248 -2.47 -2.54 -2.43
N ASN A 249 -2.73 -1.32 -2.01
CA ASN A 249 -2.60 -0.15 -2.87
C ASN A 249 -1.19 0.45 -2.79
N ILE A 250 -0.14 -0.24 -3.23
CA ILE A 250 1.22 0.31 -3.14
C ILE A 250 1.35 1.52 -4.09
N PRO A 251 1.76 2.71 -3.61
CA PRO A 251 1.89 3.88 -4.46
C PRO A 251 3.20 3.82 -5.26
N SER A 252 3.35 4.71 -6.24
CA SER A 252 4.57 4.85 -7.03
C SER A 252 4.84 6.31 -7.36
N ILE A 253 6.13 6.66 -7.45
CA ILE A 253 6.55 7.97 -7.98
C ILE A 253 6.41 8.03 -9.51
N TYR A 254 6.67 6.92 -10.18
CA TYR A 254 6.64 6.85 -11.64
C TYR A 254 5.32 6.25 -12.09
N LYS A 255 4.79 6.77 -13.19
CA LYS A 255 3.66 6.17 -13.89
C LYS A 255 4.13 4.88 -14.56
N SER A 256 4.01 3.76 -13.85
CA SER A 256 4.43 2.44 -14.33
C SER A 256 3.43 1.83 -15.31
N VAL A 257 2.14 2.07 -15.09
CA VAL A 257 1.01 1.66 -15.94
C VAL A 257 -0.10 2.71 -15.91
N ARG A 258 -1.13 2.57 -16.76
CA ARG A 258 -2.22 3.57 -16.89
C ARG A 258 -3.20 3.63 -15.71
N THR A 259 -3.36 2.54 -14.96
CA THR A 259 -4.43 2.39 -13.96
C THR A 259 -4.24 3.24 -12.71
N PRO A 260 -3.04 3.30 -12.09
CA PRO A 260 -2.78 4.22 -11.01
C PRO A 260 -3.09 5.65 -11.45
N GLN A 261 -3.96 6.32 -10.71
CA GLN A 261 -4.26 7.72 -10.92
C GLN A 261 -3.38 8.54 -9.98
N LEU A 262 -3.15 9.78 -10.37
CA LEU A 262 -2.44 10.73 -9.55
C LEU A 262 -3.31 11.10 -8.34
N MET A 263 -2.71 11.15 -7.15
CA MET A 263 -3.35 11.60 -5.90
C MET A 263 -2.29 12.17 -4.94
N ASP A 264 -2.72 12.87 -3.90
CA ASP A 264 -1.78 13.35 -2.87
C ASP A 264 -1.32 12.17 -1.99
N PHE A 265 -0.05 12.14 -1.63
CA PHE A 265 0.52 11.08 -0.80
C PHE A 265 -0.12 11.04 0.59
N GLN A 266 -0.53 12.21 1.13
CA GLN A 266 -1.24 12.28 2.39
C GLN A 266 -2.65 11.70 2.27
N GLU A 267 -3.32 11.89 1.14
CA GLU A 267 -4.58 11.21 0.83
C GLU A 267 -4.40 9.69 0.83
N TRP A 268 -3.35 9.23 0.14
CA TRP A 268 -3.04 7.82 0.05
C TRP A 268 -2.74 7.21 1.42
N LEU A 269 -1.98 7.90 2.28
CA LEU A 269 -1.71 7.47 3.66
C LEU A 269 -3.00 7.35 4.52
N HIS A 270 -4.06 8.06 4.12
CA HIS A 270 -5.38 7.99 4.76
C HIS A 270 -6.27 6.87 4.19
N THR A 271 -5.83 6.15 3.16
CA THR A 271 -6.60 5.02 2.62
C THR A 271 -6.58 3.81 3.58
N GLU A 272 -7.67 3.04 3.54
CA GLU A 272 -7.83 1.82 4.32
C GLU A 272 -6.92 0.72 3.78
N LEU A 273 -6.22 0.02 4.68
CA LEU A 273 -5.34 -1.09 4.35
C LEU A 273 -6.03 -2.45 4.56
N ILE A 274 -6.75 -2.59 5.69
CA ILE A 274 -7.50 -3.79 6.07
C ILE A 274 -8.90 -3.37 6.52
N PHE A 275 -9.92 -4.01 5.95
CA PHE A 275 -11.32 -3.85 6.34
C PHE A 275 -11.90 -5.20 6.77
N LYS A 276 -12.52 -5.28 7.95
CA LYS A 276 -13.22 -6.47 8.46
C LYS A 276 -14.72 -6.17 8.56
N PRO A 277 -15.59 -6.70 7.68
CA PRO A 277 -17.02 -6.39 7.69
C PRO A 277 -17.81 -7.00 8.86
N GLN A 278 -17.29 -8.02 9.54
CA GLN A 278 -18.06 -8.83 10.50
C GLN A 278 -17.92 -8.46 11.99
N GLU A 279 -17.03 -7.56 12.37
CA GLU A 279 -17.22 -6.91 13.68
C GLU A 279 -18.31 -5.86 13.45
N PRO A 280 -19.43 -5.86 14.21
CA PRO A 280 -20.33 -4.71 14.19
C PRO A 280 -19.44 -3.49 14.37
N ILE A 281 -19.68 -2.44 13.58
CA ILE A 281 -19.07 -1.13 13.80
C ILE A 281 -19.50 -0.74 15.22
N VAL A 282 -18.72 -1.16 16.21
CA VAL A 282 -18.75 -0.59 17.54
C VAL A 282 -18.35 0.84 17.24
N LEU A 283 -19.33 1.74 17.27
CA LEU A 283 -19.17 3.19 17.15
C LEU A 283 -17.84 3.59 17.81
N GLY A 284 -16.77 3.76 16.99
CA GLY A 284 -15.42 4.03 17.49
C GLY A 284 -14.25 3.21 16.94
N LYS A 285 -14.44 2.04 16.31
CA LYS A 285 -13.33 1.34 15.61
C LYS A 285 -13.24 1.77 14.15
N ASN A 286 -12.37 2.74 13.88
CA ASN A 286 -12.05 3.19 12.52
C ASN A 286 -11.35 2.07 11.72
N PRO A 287 -11.53 2.03 10.38
CA PRO A 287 -10.75 1.13 9.51
C PRO A 287 -9.26 1.37 9.70
N PHE A 288 -8.44 0.31 9.61
CA PHE A 288 -7.00 0.41 9.82
C PHE A 288 -6.34 1.04 8.57
N ARG A 289 -5.91 2.30 8.66
CA ARG A 289 -5.34 3.03 7.52
C ARG A 289 -3.83 2.86 7.45
N VAL A 290 -3.24 3.21 6.31
CA VAL A 290 -1.78 3.15 6.12
C VAL A 290 -1.02 3.98 7.15
N LYS A 291 -1.50 5.19 7.48
CA LYS A 291 -0.87 6.03 8.51
C LYS A 291 -0.89 5.36 9.90
N ASP A 292 -1.93 4.59 10.21
CA ASP A 292 -2.07 3.92 11.50
C ASP A 292 -1.08 2.74 11.59
N LEU A 293 -0.85 2.02 10.47
CA LEU A 293 0.22 1.03 10.37
C LEU A 293 1.59 1.61 10.74
N ILE A 294 1.94 2.78 10.21
CA ILE A 294 3.24 3.43 10.46
C ILE A 294 3.39 3.78 11.95
N PHE A 295 2.32 4.30 12.57
CA PHE A 295 2.32 4.66 13.98
C PHE A 295 2.48 3.44 14.89
N GLU A 296 1.59 2.48 14.74
CA GLU A 296 1.54 1.28 15.57
C GLU A 296 2.81 0.44 15.40
N ALA A 297 3.31 0.28 14.16
CA ALA A 297 4.55 -0.45 13.93
C ALA A 297 5.75 0.23 14.59
N ALA A 298 5.82 1.57 14.57
CA ALA A 298 6.92 2.28 15.20
C ALA A 298 6.91 2.18 16.73
N ASN A 299 5.75 2.01 17.37
CA ASN A 299 5.64 1.87 18.83
C ASN A 299 5.87 0.42 19.29
N THR A 300 5.43 -0.56 18.50
CA THR A 300 5.42 -2.00 18.89
C THR A 300 6.63 -2.77 18.37
N ILE A 301 7.07 -2.50 17.14
CA ILE A 301 8.24 -3.14 16.51
C ILE A 301 9.45 -2.19 16.53
N GLY A 302 9.18 -0.90 16.32
CA GLY A 302 10.20 0.13 16.29
C GLY A 302 10.79 0.38 17.67
N THR A 303 11.98 0.97 17.69
CA THR A 303 12.70 1.30 18.93
C THR A 303 12.09 2.48 19.70
N ALA A 304 10.91 2.97 19.30
CA ALA A 304 10.33 4.17 19.89
C ALA A 304 9.72 3.90 21.27
N HIS A 305 8.94 2.82 21.43
CA HIS A 305 8.18 2.56 22.66
C HIS A 305 8.16 1.10 23.15
N TYR A 306 8.57 0.11 22.35
CA TYR A 306 8.59 -1.33 22.71
C TYR A 306 7.33 -1.78 23.46
N ASP A 307 6.16 -1.42 22.94
CA ASP A 307 4.88 -1.78 23.54
C ASP A 307 4.77 -3.32 23.67
N PRO A 308 4.15 -3.84 24.76
CA PRO A 308 4.15 -5.28 25.05
C PRO A 308 3.26 -6.11 24.12
N ASP A 309 2.44 -5.47 23.30
CA ASP A 309 1.50 -6.08 22.37
C ASP A 309 1.75 -5.62 20.91
N ILE A 310 1.26 -6.40 19.95
CA ILE A 310 1.30 -6.06 18.52
C ILE A 310 -0.15 -6.08 18.01
N PRO A 311 -0.62 -4.99 17.37
CA PRO A 311 -1.93 -4.96 16.76
C PRO A 311 -2.12 -6.09 15.74
N ILE A 312 -3.27 -6.75 15.83
CA ILE A 312 -3.66 -7.87 14.96
C ILE A 312 -3.42 -7.59 13.46
N PRO A 313 -3.76 -6.40 12.90
CA PRO A 313 -3.45 -6.08 11.50
C PRO A 313 -1.96 -6.13 11.15
N ILE A 314 -1.08 -5.69 12.05
CA ILE A 314 0.38 -5.75 11.85
C ILE A 314 0.85 -7.19 11.86
N ASP A 315 0.34 -8.00 12.80
CA ASP A 315 0.71 -9.41 12.90
C ASP A 315 0.32 -10.19 11.63
N TYR A 316 -0.87 -9.93 11.06
CA TYR A 316 -1.23 -10.52 9.77
C TYR A 316 -0.25 -10.13 8.66
N LEU A 317 0.09 -8.84 8.52
CA LEU A 317 0.99 -8.39 7.45
C LEU A 317 2.41 -8.97 7.57
N LYS A 318 2.88 -9.21 8.79
CA LYS A 318 4.17 -9.86 9.05
C LYS A 318 4.16 -11.34 8.71
N ASN A 319 3.00 -11.98 8.84
CA ASN A 319 2.84 -13.40 8.52
C ASN A 319 2.33 -13.65 7.09
N SER A 320 2.00 -12.58 6.35
CA SER A 320 1.67 -12.62 4.94
C SER A 320 2.91 -12.48 4.05
N PHE A 321 2.92 -13.18 2.93
CA PHE A 321 4.00 -13.16 1.94
C PHE A 321 3.43 -12.86 0.55
N ILE A 322 4.13 -12.01 -0.21
CA ILE A 322 3.89 -11.81 -1.64
C ILE A 322 5.20 -12.08 -2.40
N ASN A 323 5.15 -12.93 -3.41
CA ASN A 323 6.31 -13.35 -4.22
C ASN A 323 7.49 -13.78 -3.34
N GLU A 324 7.23 -14.66 -2.36
CA GLU A 324 8.20 -15.19 -1.39
C GLU A 324 8.81 -14.14 -0.43
N ARG A 325 8.32 -12.90 -0.41
CA ARG A 325 8.78 -11.85 0.50
C ARG A 325 7.73 -11.49 1.54
N GLU A 326 8.18 -11.24 2.76
CA GLU A 326 7.31 -10.76 3.84
C GLU A 326 6.65 -9.46 3.41
N PHE A 327 5.32 -9.47 3.43
CA PHE A 327 4.51 -8.40 2.90
C PHE A 327 4.73 -7.09 3.66
N PHE A 328 4.74 -7.13 4.99
CA PHE A 328 4.98 -5.97 5.83
C PHE A 328 6.31 -5.28 5.49
N THR A 329 7.40 -6.04 5.38
CA THR A 329 8.72 -5.51 5.04
C THR A 329 8.72 -4.84 3.66
N GLU A 330 8.17 -5.49 2.64
CA GLU A 330 8.05 -4.88 1.29
C GLU A 330 7.19 -3.61 1.30
N PHE A 331 6.11 -3.61 2.06
CA PHE A 331 5.24 -2.45 2.18
C PHE A 331 5.98 -1.24 2.80
N ILE A 332 6.75 -1.48 3.86
CA ILE A 332 7.59 -0.45 4.49
C ILE A 332 8.72 0.02 3.56
N ILE A 333 9.35 -0.87 2.80
CA ILE A 333 10.35 -0.50 1.78
C ILE A 333 9.76 0.45 0.73
N ASN A 334 8.54 0.17 0.27
CA ASN A 334 7.87 0.99 -0.74
C ASN A 334 7.51 2.38 -0.20
N ILE A 335 6.87 2.45 0.98
CA ILE A 335 6.54 3.73 1.64
C ILE A 335 7.81 4.56 1.87
N SER A 336 8.89 3.92 2.31
CA SER A 336 10.18 4.59 2.55
C SER A 336 10.81 5.13 1.27
N SER A 337 10.73 4.36 0.17
CA SER A 337 11.25 4.78 -1.14
C SER A 337 10.52 6.02 -1.65
N ILE A 338 9.20 6.07 -1.49
CA ILE A 338 8.36 7.20 -1.91
C ILE A 338 8.58 8.41 -1.01
N THR A 339 8.68 8.20 0.30
CA THR A 339 8.98 9.24 1.28
C THR A 339 10.33 9.89 0.98
N LEU A 340 11.35 9.10 0.69
CA LEU A 340 12.67 9.60 0.31
C LEU A 340 12.62 10.43 -0.97
N ALA A 341 11.90 9.94 -1.99
CA ALA A 341 11.77 10.64 -3.27
C ALA A 341 11.01 11.98 -3.14
N LEU A 342 9.87 11.98 -2.44
CA LEU A 342 9.08 13.19 -2.19
C LEU A 342 9.83 14.18 -1.30
N SER A 343 10.61 13.69 -0.32
CA SER A 343 11.44 14.57 0.51
C SER A 343 12.52 15.27 -0.31
N LYS A 344 13.19 14.55 -1.23
CA LYS A 344 14.16 15.16 -2.15
C LYS A 344 13.49 16.20 -3.05
N TYR A 345 12.36 15.84 -3.66
CA TYR A 345 11.57 16.77 -4.47
C TYR A 345 11.25 18.07 -3.71
N VAL A 346 10.77 17.98 -2.47
CA VAL A 346 10.43 19.14 -1.64
C VAL A 346 11.67 19.97 -1.25
N LEU A 347 12.82 19.33 -1.05
CA LEU A 347 14.09 20.00 -0.74
C LEU A 347 14.65 20.73 -1.98
N ASP A 348 14.64 20.06 -3.14
CA ASP A 348 15.22 20.55 -4.40
C ASP A 348 14.34 21.63 -5.06
N TYR A 349 13.07 21.75 -4.65
CA TYR A 349 12.19 22.80 -5.13
C TYR A 349 12.63 24.18 -4.61
N ASN A 350 13.25 24.96 -5.51
CA ASN A 350 13.56 26.37 -5.31
C ASN A 350 12.38 27.22 -5.78
N ASN A 351 11.92 28.16 -4.94
CA ASN A 351 10.82 29.09 -5.24
C ASN A 351 11.23 30.22 -6.23
N ASP A 352 12.19 29.97 -7.12
CA ASP A 352 12.60 30.94 -8.13
C ASP A 352 11.70 30.75 -9.36
N SER A 353 10.46 31.23 -9.27
CA SER A 353 9.52 31.43 -10.38
C SER A 353 8.67 32.67 -10.10
#